data_AF-A0A1M6MP96-F1
#
_entry.id   AF-A0A1M6MP96-F1
#
_cell.length_a   1.000
_cell.length_b   1.000
_cell.length_c   1.000
_cell.angle_alpha   90.00
_cell.angle_beta   90.00
_cell.angle_gamma   90.00
#
_symmetry.space_group_name_H-M   'P 1'
#
loop_
_entity.id
_entity.type
_entity.pdbx_description
1 polymer ?
#
loop_
_entity_poly.entity_id
_entity_poly.type
_entity_poly.pdbx_seq_one_letter_code
_entity_poly.pdbx_strand_id
1 'polypeptide(L)'
;MSWLYSVTGAHKIREFDEFGMKKKREEFRARLRRVRNELHDSQKAFAIKGGVTEKTQSNYEKGAREPGLLYLLKLAAAGVNVGYLLTGQEFEQQLAPAEQELLRELRKINPQDRDEFIIALCVLVKKLPRST
;
A
#
# COMPACT_ATOMS: atom_id res chain seq x y z
N MET A 1 -21.04 9.77 -30.86
CA MET A 1 -21.39 8.61 -31.72
C MET A 1 -21.91 7.51 -30.84
N SER A 2 -23.14 7.08 -31.13
CA SER A 2 -23.96 6.12 -30.39
C SER A 2 -23.26 4.78 -30.13
N TRP A 3 -23.43 4.24 -28.93
CA TRP A 3 -23.28 2.82 -28.65
C TRP A 3 -24.58 2.30 -28.02
N LEU A 4 -25.50 1.87 -28.89
CA LEU A 4 -26.63 1.02 -28.55
C LEU A 4 -26.19 -0.44 -28.76
N TYR A 5 -26.01 -1.19 -27.68
CA TYR A 5 -26.27 -2.63 -27.69
C TYR A 5 -26.78 -3.06 -26.32
N SER A 6 -28.07 -3.41 -26.31
CA SER A 6 -28.71 -4.19 -25.25
C SER A 6 -28.28 -5.64 -25.42
N VAL A 7 -27.70 -6.23 -24.36
CA VAL A 7 -27.71 -7.68 -24.17
C VAL A 7 -28.17 -7.97 -22.74
N THR A 8 -29.18 -8.81 -22.66
CA THR A 8 -29.92 -9.29 -21.51
C THR A 8 -29.07 -10.11 -20.53
N GLY A 9 -29.26 -9.84 -19.24
CA GLY A 9 -29.27 -10.85 -18.16
C GLY A 9 -28.02 -11.69 -17.91
N ALA A 10 -26.97 -11.10 -17.33
CA ALA A 10 -26.06 -11.80 -16.42
C ALA A 10 -25.51 -10.81 -15.38
N HIS A 11 -25.81 -11.09 -14.12
CA HIS A 11 -25.40 -10.38 -12.90
C HIS A 11 -24.20 -9.42 -13.00
N LYS A 12 -24.49 -8.11 -12.95
CA LYS A 12 -23.73 -7.04 -12.27
C LYS A 12 -22.23 -7.32 -12.07
N ILE A 13 -21.45 -7.36 -13.15
CA ILE A 13 -20.02 -7.06 -13.07
C ILE A 13 -19.96 -5.56 -12.74
N ARG A 14 -19.82 -5.24 -11.44
CA ARG A 14 -19.81 -3.87 -10.92
C ARG A 14 -18.85 -3.00 -11.76
N GLU A 15 -19.43 -2.00 -12.42
CA GLU A 15 -18.86 -0.83 -13.09
C GLU A 15 -17.33 -0.74 -13.13
N PHE A 16 -16.77 -1.24 -14.24
CA PHE A 16 -15.50 -0.76 -14.77
C PHE A 16 -15.76 0.42 -15.72
N ASP A 17 -16.35 1.50 -15.22
CA ASP A 17 -16.46 2.73 -16.01
C ASP A 17 -15.12 3.50 -16.03
N GLU A 18 -14.85 4.18 -17.13
CA GLU A 18 -13.59 4.89 -17.40
C GLU A 18 -13.32 6.01 -16.38
N PHE A 19 -14.39 6.61 -15.85
CA PHE A 19 -14.33 7.70 -14.88
C PHE A 19 -13.83 7.22 -13.52
N GLY A 20 -14.37 6.12 -13.01
CA GLY A 20 -13.94 5.48 -11.78
C GLY A 20 -12.48 5.02 -11.85
N MET A 21 -12.05 4.49 -13.01
CA MET A 21 -10.65 4.10 -13.21
C MET A 21 -9.71 5.32 -13.25
N LYS A 22 -10.14 6.42 -13.88
CA LYS A 22 -9.36 7.68 -13.87
C LYS A 22 -9.15 8.18 -12.44
N LYS A 23 -10.20 8.22 -11.62
CA LYS A 23 -10.11 8.63 -10.22
C LYS A 23 -9.13 7.75 -9.43
N LYS A 24 -9.21 6.43 -9.59
CA LYS A 24 -8.30 5.48 -8.92
C LYS A 24 -6.83 5.71 -9.29
N ARG A 25 -6.51 6.02 -10.56
CA ARG A 25 -5.15 6.38 -11.00
C ARG A 25 -4.66 7.67 -10.34
N GLU A 26 -5.53 8.68 -10.25
CA GLU A 26 -5.20 9.95 -9.60
C GLU A 26 -4.92 9.79 -8.09
N GLU A 27 -5.71 8.96 -7.41
CA GLU A 27 -5.49 8.63 -6.00
C GLU A 27 -4.21 7.81 -5.80
N PHE A 28 -3.93 6.85 -6.70
CA PHE A 28 -2.70 6.04 -6.65
C PHE A 28 -1.44 6.91 -6.71
N ARG A 29 -1.34 7.84 -7.70
CA ARG A 29 -0.16 8.71 -7.82
C ARG A 29 0.00 9.63 -6.60
N ALA A 30 -1.11 10.07 -6.00
CA ALA A 30 -1.09 10.88 -4.79
C ALA A 30 -0.53 10.09 -3.60
N ARG A 31 -0.99 8.84 -3.41
CA ARG A 31 -0.45 7.93 -2.39
C ARG A 31 1.02 7.61 -2.63
N LEU A 32 1.43 7.38 -3.87
CA LEU A 32 2.83 7.11 -4.21
C LEU A 32 3.74 8.27 -3.78
N ARG A 33 3.35 9.50 -4.10
CA ARG A 33 4.08 10.70 -3.70
C ARG A 33 4.10 10.88 -2.18
N ARG A 34 2.96 10.63 -1.52
CA ARG A 34 2.84 10.71 -0.06
C ARG A 34 3.79 9.74 0.64
N VAL A 35 3.74 8.45 0.29
CA VAL A 35 4.60 7.41 0.87
C VAL A 35 6.08 7.74 0.67
N ARG A 36 6.47 8.22 -0.52
CA ARG A 36 7.85 8.68 -0.74
C ARG A 36 8.24 9.80 0.22
N ASN A 37 7.37 10.79 0.40
CA ASN A 37 7.64 11.93 1.28
C ASN A 37 7.70 11.51 2.77
N GLU A 38 6.86 10.57 3.21
CA GLU A 38 6.87 10.02 4.57
C GLU A 38 8.16 9.24 4.86
N LEU A 39 8.77 8.64 3.83
CA LEU A 39 10.08 8.01 3.91
C LEU A 39 11.24 9.01 3.81
N HIS A 40 10.95 10.31 3.67
CA HIS A 40 11.92 11.38 3.46
C HIS A 40 12.86 11.17 2.25
N ASP A 41 12.40 10.41 1.25
CA ASP A 41 13.18 10.12 0.05
C ASP A 41 13.02 11.20 -1.03
N SER A 42 14.13 11.52 -1.69
CA SER A 42 14.10 12.23 -2.97
C SER A 42 13.49 11.33 -4.07
N GLN A 43 13.02 11.93 -5.18
CA GLN A 43 12.55 11.15 -6.34
C GLN A 43 13.61 10.18 -6.85
N LYS A 44 14.89 10.60 -6.85
CA LYS A 44 16.02 9.74 -7.22
C LYS A 44 16.20 8.56 -6.26
N ALA A 45 16.20 8.81 -4.95
CA ALA A 45 16.38 7.76 -3.94
C ALA A 45 15.25 6.72 -4.01
N PHE A 46 14.01 7.17 -4.15
CA PHE A 46 12.86 6.28 -4.28
C PHE A 46 12.84 5.50 -5.60
N ALA A 47 13.25 6.15 -6.70
CA ALA A 47 13.38 5.49 -8.00
C ALA A 47 14.36 4.31 -7.96
N ILE A 48 15.48 4.45 -7.22
CA ILE A 48 16.46 3.38 -7.02
C ILE A 48 15.80 2.18 -6.32
N LYS A 49 14.99 2.40 -5.27
CA LYS A 49 14.21 1.33 -4.60
C LYS A 49 13.28 0.61 -5.58
N GLY A 50 12.62 1.35 -6.46
CA GLY A 50 11.78 0.80 -7.53
C GLY A 50 12.54 0.23 -8.74
N GLY A 51 13.88 0.34 -8.76
CA GLY A 51 14.73 -0.08 -9.87
C GLY A 51 14.42 0.62 -11.20
N VAL A 52 14.06 1.90 -11.14
CA VAL A 52 13.76 2.76 -12.30
C VAL A 52 14.57 4.06 -12.24
N THR A 53 14.50 4.86 -13.30
CA THR A 53 15.15 6.18 -13.33
C THR A 53 14.32 7.23 -12.58
N GLU A 54 14.97 8.30 -12.10
CA GLU A 54 14.29 9.45 -11.48
C GLU A 54 13.20 10.05 -12.38
N LYS A 55 13.47 10.17 -13.70
CA LYS A 55 12.47 10.60 -14.69
C LYS A 55 11.25 9.69 -14.71
N THR A 56 11.46 8.38 -14.61
CA THR A 56 10.36 7.40 -14.58
C THR A 56 9.52 7.55 -13.31
N GLN A 57 10.16 7.76 -12.15
CA GLN A 57 9.48 8.08 -10.90
C GLN A 57 8.63 9.34 -11.01
N SER A 58 9.20 10.41 -11.58
CA SER A 58 8.49 11.67 -11.81
C SER A 58 7.27 11.48 -12.71
N ASN A 59 7.38 10.64 -13.74
CA ASN A 59 6.26 10.32 -14.64
C ASN A 59 5.13 9.57 -13.91
N TYR A 60 5.47 8.64 -13.00
CA TYR A 60 4.48 7.96 -12.17
C TYR A 60 3.75 8.93 -11.24
N GLU A 61 4.48 9.81 -10.54
CA GLU A 61 3.89 10.79 -9.62
C GLU A 61 3.03 11.84 -10.31
N LYS A 62 3.31 12.14 -11.59
CA LYS A 62 2.49 13.03 -12.42
C LYS A 62 1.30 12.31 -13.07
N GLY A 63 1.28 10.98 -13.06
CA GLY A 63 0.29 10.17 -13.79
C GLY A 63 0.49 10.16 -15.30
N ALA A 64 1.69 10.53 -15.78
CA ALA A 64 2.06 10.45 -17.19
C ALA A 64 2.35 9.01 -17.65
N ARG A 65 2.60 8.11 -16.69
CA ARG A 65 2.81 6.68 -16.91
C ARG A 65 2.30 5.91 -15.69
N GLU A 66 1.79 4.70 -15.92
CA GLU A 66 1.46 3.76 -14.84
C GLU A 66 2.68 2.90 -14.46
N PRO A 67 2.92 2.65 -13.17
CA PRO A 67 3.98 1.74 -12.76
C PRO A 67 3.64 0.29 -13.12
N GLY A 68 4.65 -0.44 -13.59
CA GLY A 68 4.53 -1.87 -13.87
C GLY A 68 4.71 -2.75 -12.64
N LEU A 69 4.34 -4.03 -12.77
CA LEU A 69 4.44 -5.04 -11.72
C LEU A 69 5.84 -5.12 -11.09
N LEU A 70 6.90 -5.16 -11.90
CA LEU A 70 8.29 -5.28 -11.40
C LEU A 70 8.70 -4.10 -10.50
N TYR A 71 8.21 -2.90 -10.79
CA TYR A 71 8.46 -1.73 -9.95
C TYR A 71 7.78 -1.89 -8.58
N LEU A 72 6.52 -2.35 -8.57
CA LEU A 72 5.76 -2.57 -7.33
C LEU A 72 6.38 -3.69 -6.49
N LEU A 73 6.81 -4.80 -7.10
CA LEU A 73 7.50 -5.89 -6.40
C LEU A 73 8.79 -5.42 -5.73
N LYS A 74 9.58 -4.58 -6.42
CA LYS A 74 10.80 -4.00 -5.84
C LYS A 74 10.52 -3.06 -4.68
N LEU A 75 9.47 -2.23 -4.77
CA LEU A 75 9.04 -1.40 -3.65
C LEU A 75 8.59 -2.25 -2.45
N ALA A 76 7.82 -3.32 -2.67
CA ALA A 76 7.42 -4.24 -1.61
C ALA A 76 8.64 -4.88 -0.93
N ALA A 77 9.63 -5.34 -1.71
CA ALA A 77 10.88 -5.88 -1.18
C ALA A 77 11.70 -4.84 -0.39
N ALA A 78 11.55 -3.55 -0.72
CA ALA A 78 12.14 -2.44 0.02
C ALA A 78 11.31 -2.00 1.24
N GLY A 79 10.28 -2.76 1.65
CA GLY A 79 9.47 -2.50 2.84
C GLY A 79 8.32 -1.51 2.63
N VAL A 80 8.02 -1.11 1.38
CA VAL A 80 6.88 -0.23 1.09
C VAL A 80 5.58 -1.03 1.12
N ASN A 81 4.56 -0.51 1.81
CA ASN A 81 3.21 -1.08 1.78
C ASN A 81 2.53 -0.85 0.42
N VAL A 82 2.74 -1.77 -0.53
CA VAL A 82 2.12 -1.72 -1.87
C VAL A 82 0.61 -1.91 -1.81
N GLY A 83 0.09 -2.64 -0.82
CA GLY A 83 -1.35 -2.77 -0.59
C GLY A 83 -1.99 -1.41 -0.41
N TYR A 84 -1.44 -0.58 0.49
CA TYR A 84 -1.86 0.80 0.67
C TYR A 84 -1.74 1.63 -0.62
N LEU A 85 -0.65 1.51 -1.37
CA LEU A 85 -0.51 2.23 -2.64
C LEU A 85 -1.66 1.90 -3.60
N LEU A 86 -2.03 0.62 -3.72
CA LEU A 86 -3.08 0.17 -4.64
C LEU A 86 -4.49 0.49 -4.15
N THR A 87 -4.77 0.31 -2.85
CA THR A 87 -6.15 0.34 -2.32
C THR A 87 -6.46 1.60 -1.53
N GLY A 88 -5.45 2.30 -1.02
CA GLY A 88 -5.59 3.39 -0.05
C GLY A 88 -6.06 2.95 1.34
N GLN A 89 -6.17 1.65 1.59
CA GLN A 89 -6.52 1.12 2.91
C GLN A 89 -5.26 0.97 3.74
N GLU A 90 -5.25 1.60 4.91
CA GLU A 90 -4.16 1.48 5.89
C GLU A 90 -4.15 0.04 6.45
N PHE A 91 -2.95 -0.50 6.71
CA PHE A 91 -2.81 -1.86 7.23
C PHE A 91 -3.54 -2.06 8.57
N GLU A 92 -3.60 -1.01 9.40
CA GLU A 92 -4.36 -1.02 10.66
C GLU A 92 -5.85 -1.29 10.46
N GLN A 93 -6.44 -0.83 9.35
CA GLN A 93 -7.87 -1.07 9.07
C GLN A 93 -8.17 -2.53 8.74
N GLN A 94 -7.14 -3.36 8.54
CA GLN A 94 -7.27 -4.80 8.27
C GLN A 94 -7.03 -5.65 9.53
N LEU A 95 -6.60 -5.06 10.64
CA LEU A 95 -6.31 -5.75 11.89
C LEU A 95 -7.56 -5.85 12.77
N ALA A 96 -7.63 -6.89 13.61
CA ALA A 96 -8.66 -6.99 14.63
C ALA A 96 -8.55 -5.81 15.64
N PRO A 97 -9.64 -5.39 16.30
CA PRO A 97 -9.60 -4.24 17.22
C PRO A 97 -8.52 -4.34 18.30
N ALA A 98 -8.28 -5.54 18.84
CA ALA A 98 -7.24 -5.76 19.84
C ALA A 98 -5.82 -5.57 19.28
N GLU A 99 -5.57 -5.98 18.04
CA GLU A 99 -4.28 -5.80 17.36
C GLU A 99 -4.03 -4.33 17.02
N GLN A 100 -5.08 -3.60 16.60
CA GLN A 100 -5.00 -2.15 16.38
C GLN A 100 -4.62 -1.41 17.66
N GLU A 101 -5.27 -1.74 18.78
CA GLU A 101 -5.00 -1.10 20.07
C GLU A 101 -3.57 -1.38 20.55
N LEU A 102 -3.11 -2.64 20.44
CA LEU A 102 -1.74 -3.02 20.75
C LEU A 102 -0.72 -2.19 19.94
N LEU A 103 -0.93 -2.06 18.62
CA LEU A 103 -0.02 -1.28 17.77
C LEU A 103 -0.04 0.21 18.10
N ARG A 104 -1.19 0.79 18.46
CA ARG A 104 -1.28 2.20 18.87
C ARG A 104 -0.46 2.47 20.12
N GLU A 105 -0.56 1.62 21.13
CA GLU A 105 0.21 1.78 22.37
C GLU A 105 1.71 1.57 22.11
N LEU A 106 2.08 0.54 21.34
CA LEU A 106 3.49 0.27 21.02
C LEU A 106 4.18 1.45 20.31
N ARG A 107 3.46 2.19 19.46
CA ARG A 107 4.02 3.33 18.72
C ARG A 107 4.29 4.56 19.59
N LYS A 108 3.72 4.64 20.79
CA LYS A 108 3.99 5.72 21.75
C LYS A 108 5.28 5.49 22.53
N ILE A 109 5.78 4.26 22.54
CA ILE A 109 6.97 3.86 23.28
C ILE A 109 8.22 4.24 22.46
N ASN A 110 9.32 4.57 23.15
CA ASN A 110 10.59 4.80 22.47
C ASN A 110 11.05 3.52 21.72
N PRO A 111 11.86 3.65 20.65
CA PRO A 111 12.19 2.50 19.80
C PRO A 111 12.86 1.35 20.54
N GLN A 112 13.76 1.62 21.49
CA GLN A 112 14.51 0.57 22.19
C GLN A 112 13.59 -0.28 23.08
N ASP A 113 12.81 0.36 23.95
CA ASP A 113 11.89 -0.33 24.86
C ASP A 113 10.78 -1.07 24.09
N ARG A 114 10.32 -0.47 22.97
CA ARG A 114 9.35 -1.10 22.09
C ARG A 114 9.89 -2.40 21.50
N ASP A 115 11.13 -2.39 21.02
CA ASP A 115 11.75 -3.56 20.40
C ASP A 115 11.97 -4.69 21.43
N GLU A 116 12.41 -4.36 22.65
CA GLU A 116 12.53 -5.31 23.76
C GLU A 116 11.17 -5.93 24.11
N PHE A 117 10.13 -5.11 24.21
CA PHE A 117 8.77 -5.58 24.49
C PHE A 117 8.25 -6.51 23.39
N ILE A 118 8.44 -6.16 22.11
CA ILE A 118 8.01 -6.99 20.97
C ILE A 118 8.71 -8.36 21.02
N ILE A 119 10.00 -8.40 21.31
CA ILE A 119 10.75 -9.66 21.44
C ILE A 119 10.17 -10.52 22.57
N ALA A 120 9.92 -9.94 23.74
CA ALA A 120 9.34 -10.65 24.88
C ALA A 120 7.94 -11.19 24.55
N LEU A 121 7.08 -10.38 23.94
CA LEU A 121 5.75 -10.79 23.50
C LEU A 121 5.83 -11.94 22.49
N CYS A 122 6.74 -11.88 21.50
CA CYS A 122 6.94 -12.96 20.55
C CYS A 122 7.35 -14.27 21.23
N VAL A 123 8.19 -14.23 22.26
CA VAL A 123 8.56 -15.41 23.05
C VAL A 123 7.35 -15.97 23.78
N LEU A 124 6.54 -15.13 24.41
CA LEU A 124 5.32 -15.55 25.11
C LEU A 124 4.31 -16.18 24.16
N VAL A 125 4.05 -15.56 23.00
CA VAL A 125 3.13 -16.08 21.98
C VAL A 125 3.60 -17.43 21.44
N LYS A 126 4.91 -17.63 21.25
CA LYS A 126 5.47 -18.93 20.84
C LYS A 126 5.25 -20.04 21.88
N LYS A 127 5.06 -19.70 23.16
CA LYS A 127 4.78 -20.64 24.24
C LYS A 127 3.29 -20.98 24.38
N LEU A 128 2.40 -20.21 23.75
CA LEU A 128 0.97 -20.52 23.80
C LEU A 128 0.68 -21.81 23.01
N PRO A 129 -0.22 -22.67 23.51
CA PRO A 129 -0.65 -23.85 22.77
C PRO A 129 -1.30 -23.39 21.46
N ARG A 130 -0.84 -23.92 20.32
CA ARG A 130 -1.49 -23.66 19.04
C ARG A 130 -2.76 -24.50 18.99
N SER A 131 -3.91 -23.86 18.78
CA SER A 131 -5.13 -24.58 18.43
C SER A 131 -4.90 -25.28 17.09
N THR A 132 -4.82 -26.61 17.12
CA THR A 132 -4.86 -27.49 15.94
C THR A 132 -6.15 -27.34 15.16
#